data_AF-A0A836PMD5-F1
#
_entry.id   AF-A0A836PMD5-F1
#
_cell.length_a   1.000
_cell.length_b   1.000
_cell.length_c   1.000
_cell.angle_alpha   90.00
_cell.angle_beta   90.00
_cell.angle_gamma   90.00
#
_symmetry.space_group_name_H-M   'P 1'
#
loop_
_entity.id
_entity.type
_entity.pdbx_description
1 polymer ?
#
loop_
_entity_poly.entity_id
_entity_poly.type
_entity_poly.pdbx_seq_one_letter_code
_entity_poly.pdbx_strand_id
1 'polypeptide(L)'
;MKEYHIEVPSELHEHSELIRSKAPYFYDAWYGQLPLWQVFWPFCVLLNVLLAGGDWLVRNTAFSVPSWDTLLLTCMTTTIWWTIATWRMSIYTRHRIWAAAARLVTLAAFLDFGFRVFIL
;
A
#
# COMPACT_ATOMS: atom_id res chain seq x y z
N MET A 1 -5.02 -9.08 -36.49
CA MET A 1 -4.62 -9.10 -35.06
C MET A 1 -5.14 -10.44 -34.53
N LYS A 2 -4.27 -11.43 -34.28
CA LYS A 2 -4.69 -12.75 -33.79
C LYS A 2 -5.13 -12.57 -32.33
N GLU A 3 -6.41 -12.75 -32.04
CA GLU A 3 -6.89 -12.90 -30.67
C GLU A 3 -6.29 -14.20 -30.13
N TYR A 4 -5.26 -14.06 -29.30
CA TYR A 4 -4.78 -15.17 -28.50
C TYR A 4 -5.84 -15.40 -27.41
N HIS A 5 -6.74 -16.35 -27.65
CA HIS A 5 -7.56 -16.94 -26.59
C HIS A 5 -6.60 -17.69 -25.67
N ILE A 6 -6.06 -16.99 -24.68
CA ILE A 6 -5.34 -17.62 -23.59
C ILE A 6 -6.40 -18.39 -22.81
N GLU A 7 -6.52 -19.69 -23.07
CA GLU A 7 -7.29 -20.60 -22.22
C GLU A 7 -6.63 -20.60 -20.85
N VAL A 8 -7.20 -19.83 -19.93
CA VAL A 8 -6.80 -19.83 -18.54
C VAL A 8 -7.19 -21.20 -17.99
N PRO A 9 -6.25 -21.97 -17.41
CA PRO A 9 -6.57 -23.25 -16.80
C PRO A 9 -7.73 -23.08 -15.81
N SER A 10 -8.76 -23.92 -15.90
CA SER A 10 -9.98 -23.81 -15.08
C SER A 10 -9.67 -23.74 -13.58
N GLU A 11 -8.69 -24.54 -13.14
CA GLU A 11 -8.17 -24.55 -11.77
C GLU A 11 -7.65 -23.17 -11.32
N LEU A 12 -6.93 -22.47 -12.21
CA LEU A 12 -6.36 -21.15 -11.89
C LEU A 12 -7.45 -20.08 -11.81
N HIS A 13 -8.47 -20.19 -12.66
CA HIS A 13 -9.62 -19.30 -12.63
C HIS A 13 -10.39 -19.47 -11.31
N GLU A 14 -10.71 -20.70 -10.94
CA GLU A 14 -11.44 -21.02 -9.71
C GLU A 14 -10.67 -20.55 -8.47
N HIS A 15 -9.36 -20.78 -8.42
CA HIS A 15 -8.49 -20.26 -7.35
C HIS A 15 -8.48 -18.72 -7.29
N SER A 16 -8.46 -18.04 -8.44
CA SER A 16 -8.45 -16.57 -8.48
C SER A 16 -9.77 -15.98 -7.97
N GLU A 17 -10.90 -16.60 -8.28
CA GLU A 17 -12.21 -16.20 -7.77
C GLU A 17 -12.31 -16.45 -6.26
N LEU A 18 -11.73 -17.55 -5.78
CA LEU A 18 -11.69 -17.90 -4.37
C LEU A 18 -10.86 -16.90 -3.55
N ILE A 19 -9.75 -16.41 -4.09
CA ILE A 19 -8.93 -15.35 -3.47
C ILE A 19 -9.72 -14.03 -3.46
N ARG A 20 -10.38 -13.70 -4.57
CA ARG A 20 -11.22 -12.49 -4.68
C ARG A 20 -12.37 -12.52 -3.68
N SER A 21 -13.01 -13.66 -3.45
CA SER A 21 -14.12 -13.75 -2.48
C SER A 21 -13.65 -13.56 -1.04
N LYS A 22 -12.47 -14.08 -0.68
CA LYS A 22 -11.91 -13.93 0.67
C LYS A 22 -11.41 -12.52 0.97
N ALA A 23 -10.83 -11.85 -0.01
CA ALA A 23 -10.18 -10.55 0.16
C ALA A 23 -10.43 -9.63 -1.05
N PRO A 24 -11.69 -9.21 -1.29
CA PRO A 24 -12.05 -8.50 -2.51
C PRO A 24 -11.31 -7.17 -2.65
N TYR A 25 -11.15 -6.45 -1.54
CA TYR A 25 -10.43 -5.18 -1.52
C TYR A 25 -8.96 -5.33 -1.94
N PHE A 26 -8.22 -6.28 -1.37
CA PHE A 26 -6.80 -6.46 -1.67
C PHE A 26 -6.59 -6.97 -3.08
N TYR A 27 -7.46 -7.87 -3.54
CA TYR A 27 -7.43 -8.37 -4.91
C TYR A 27 -7.69 -7.23 -5.91
N ASP A 28 -8.83 -6.54 -5.79
CA ASP A 28 -9.19 -5.46 -6.71
C ASP A 28 -8.17 -4.30 -6.65
N ALA A 29 -7.55 -4.06 -5.48
CA ALA A 29 -6.51 -3.05 -5.28
C ALA A 29 -5.18 -3.45 -5.93
N TRP A 30 -4.86 -4.74 -5.93
CA TRP A 30 -3.68 -5.24 -6.59
C TRP A 30 -3.83 -5.20 -8.11
N TYR A 31 -5.01 -5.52 -8.65
CA TYR A 31 -5.23 -5.62 -10.09
C TYR A 31 -5.52 -4.28 -10.79
N GLY A 32 -5.62 -3.17 -10.07
CA GLY A 32 -5.86 -1.87 -10.70
C GLY A 32 -7.34 -1.55 -10.93
N GLN A 33 -8.27 -2.27 -10.27
CA GLN A 33 -9.70 -2.18 -10.55
C GLN A 33 -10.45 -1.18 -9.64
N LEU A 34 -9.78 -0.57 -8.67
CA LEU A 34 -10.36 0.39 -7.72
C LEU A 34 -10.04 1.84 -8.12
N PRO A 35 -10.87 2.82 -7.75
CA PRO A 35 -10.52 4.22 -7.86
C PRO A 35 -9.36 4.58 -6.93
N LEU A 36 -8.43 5.41 -7.42
CA LEU A 36 -7.23 5.86 -6.69
C LEU A 36 -7.52 6.35 -5.27
N TRP A 37 -8.61 7.10 -5.08
CA TRP A 37 -9.03 7.64 -3.78
C TRP A 37 -9.28 6.55 -2.74
N GLN A 38 -9.91 5.44 -3.13
CA GLN A 38 -10.22 4.34 -2.20
C GLN A 38 -8.97 3.61 -1.73
N VAL A 39 -7.90 3.59 -2.53
CA VAL A 39 -6.61 3.00 -2.14
C VAL A 39 -5.78 3.98 -1.31
N PHE A 40 -5.87 5.28 -1.64
CA PHE A 40 -5.06 6.33 -1.02
C PHE A 40 -5.44 6.63 0.43
N TRP A 41 -6.73 6.75 0.75
CA TRP A 41 -7.18 7.06 2.11
C TRP A 41 -6.75 6.07 3.17
N PRO A 42 -7.01 4.75 3.01
CA PRO A 42 -6.61 3.79 4.03
C PRO A 42 -5.10 3.74 4.18
N PHE A 43 -4.32 3.97 3.11
CA PHE A 43 -2.87 4.14 3.23
C PHE A 43 -2.51 5.34 4.12
N CYS A 44 -3.05 6.52 3.82
CA CYS A 44 -2.76 7.72 4.60
C CYS A 44 -3.18 7.58 6.07
N VAL A 45 -4.39 7.10 6.34
CA VAL A 45 -4.88 6.94 7.71
C VAL A 45 -4.02 5.93 8.46
N LEU A 46 -3.78 4.75 7.88
CA LEU A 46 -3.07 3.67 8.56
C LEU A 46 -1.62 4.07 8.86
N LEU A 47 -0.93 4.69 7.90
CA LEU A 47 0.44 5.15 8.07
C LEU A 47 0.55 6.25 9.13
N ASN A 48 -0.34 7.25 9.10
CA ASN A 48 -0.33 8.33 10.10
C ASN A 48 -0.67 7.80 11.50
N VAL A 49 -1.64 6.89 11.63
CA VAL A 49 -2.01 6.28 12.91
C VAL A 49 -0.87 5.43 13.48
N LEU A 50 -0.19 4.64 12.64
CA LEU A 50 0.96 3.84 13.07
C LEU A 50 2.14 4.71 13.53
N LEU A 51 2.46 5.77 12.78
CA LEU A 51 3.55 6.67 13.15
C LEU A 51 3.23 7.49 14.40
N ALA A 52 2.05 8.12 14.45
CA ALA A 52 1.63 8.90 15.62
C ALA A 52 1.41 8.03 16.86
N GLY A 53 0.83 6.85 16.67
CA GLY A 53 0.66 5.85 17.73
C GLY A 53 2.00 5.33 18.23
N GLY A 54 2.93 5.03 17.33
CA GLY A 54 4.30 4.66 17.66
C GLY A 54 5.01 5.75 18.46
N ASP A 55 5.00 7.00 17.97
CA ASP A 55 5.61 8.14 18.65
C ASP A 55 4.98 8.37 20.04
N TRP A 56 3.67 8.14 20.20
CA TRP A 56 2.99 8.21 21.49
C TRP A 56 3.42 7.06 22.42
N LEU A 57 3.50 5.82 21.95
CA LEU A 57 3.91 4.67 22.78
C LEU A 57 5.37 4.79 23.25
N VAL A 58 6.27 5.28 22.40
CA VAL A 58 7.67 5.54 22.77
C VAL A 58 7.77 6.59 23.88
N ARG A 59 6.99 7.69 23.78
CA ARG A 59 6.95 8.74 24.80
C ARG A 59 6.39 8.26 26.15
N ASN A 60 5.49 7.28 26.14
CA ASN A 60 4.93 6.69 27.36
C ASN A 60 5.78 5.54 27.93
N THR A 61 7.04 5.38 27.47
CA THR A 61 7.99 4.32 27.88
C THR A 61 7.45 2.89 27.75
N ALA A 62 6.33 2.71 27.05
CA ALA A 62 5.67 1.42 26.83
C ALA A 62 6.26 0.66 25.63
N PHE A 63 7.19 1.28 24.88
CA PHE A 63 7.86 0.72 23.71
C PHE A 63 9.37 0.68 23.90
N SER A 64 9.99 -0.48 23.63
CA SER A 64 11.43 -0.67 23.66
C SER A 64 12.05 -0.38 22.28
N VAL A 65 13.32 0.04 22.24
CA VAL A 65 14.05 0.33 20.98
C VAL A 65 13.96 -0.83 19.95
N PRO A 66 14.06 -2.12 20.32
CA PRO A 66 13.90 -3.22 19.37
C PRO A 66 12.48 -3.35 18.77
N SER A 67 11.45 -2.98 19.54
CA SER A 67 10.08 -2.96 19.05
C SER A 67 9.80 -1.81 18.07
N TRP A 68 10.59 -0.73 18.15
CA TRP A 68 10.53 0.37 17.17
C TRP A 68 10.98 -0.07 15.78
N ASP A 69 12.09 -0.80 15.69
CA ASP A 69 12.61 -1.31 14.41
C ASP A 69 11.61 -2.27 13.74
N THR A 70 10.94 -3.10 14.53
CA THR A 70 9.92 -4.03 14.02
C THR A 70 8.69 -3.28 13.49
N LEU A 71 8.28 -2.20 14.17
CA LEU A 71 7.19 -1.34 13.73
C LEU A 71 7.55 -0.60 12.43
N LEU A 72 8.76 -0.05 12.35
CA LEU A 72 9.27 0.60 11.13
C LEU A 72 9.34 -0.37 9.95
N LEU A 73 9.84 -1.60 10.15
CA LEU A 73 9.90 -2.62 9.12
C LEU A 73 8.50 -2.99 8.60
N THR A 74 7.54 -3.19 9.51
CA THR A 74 6.14 -3.50 9.16
C THR A 74 5.51 -2.35 8.38
N CYS A 75 5.75 -1.11 8.79
CA CYS A 75 5.26 0.08 8.10
C CYS A 75 5.93 0.24 6.72
N MET A 76 7.22 -0.06 6.58
CA MET A 76 7.92 -0.07 5.30
C MET A 76 7.32 -1.08 4.32
N THR A 77 7.12 -2.34 4.74
CA THR A 77 6.52 -3.37 3.87
C THR A 77 5.12 -2.95 3.41
N THR A 78 4.32 -2.44 4.34
CA THR A 78 2.97 -1.94 4.05
C THR A 78 3.00 -0.77 3.06
N THR A 79 3.97 0.13 3.20
CA THR A 79 4.18 1.28 2.31
C THR A 79 4.64 0.84 0.92
N ILE A 80 5.52 -0.15 0.80
CA ILE A 80 5.94 -0.71 -0.50
C ILE A 80 4.72 -1.26 -1.25
N TRP A 81 3.92 -2.10 -0.58
CA TRP A 81 2.75 -2.72 -1.20
C TRP A 81 1.75 -1.67 -1.71
N TRP A 82 1.42 -0.69 -0.87
CA TRP A 82 0.50 0.39 -1.26
C TRP A 82 1.07 1.33 -2.31
N THR A 83 2.38 1.53 -2.34
CA THR A 83 3.06 2.29 -3.39
C THR A 83 2.88 1.60 -4.73
N ILE A 84 3.14 0.29 -4.83
CA ILE A 84 2.95 -0.47 -6.07
C ILE A 84 1.48 -0.40 -6.52
N ALA A 85 0.52 -0.61 -5.61
CA ALA A 85 -0.90 -0.51 -5.92
C ALA A 85 -1.27 0.90 -6.45
N THR A 86 -0.83 1.96 -5.77
CA THR A 86 -1.08 3.36 -6.15
C THR A 86 -0.48 3.69 -7.51
N TRP A 87 0.74 3.22 -7.79
CA TRP A 87 1.42 3.47 -9.07
C TRP A 87 0.73 2.78 -10.24
N ARG A 88 0.25 1.54 -10.04
CA ARG A 88 -0.56 0.81 -11.04
C ARG A 88 -1.89 1.52 -11.30
N MET A 89 -2.59 1.91 -10.23
CA MET A 89 -3.89 2.62 -10.30
C MET A 89 -3.78 4.00 -10.95
N SER A 90 -2.64 4.66 -10.78
CA SER A 90 -2.40 6.01 -11.29
C SER A 90 -2.39 6.10 -12.82
N ILE A 91 -2.24 4.98 -13.54
CA ILE A 91 -2.27 4.93 -15.02
C ILE A 91 -3.71 5.01 -15.54
N TYR A 92 -4.67 4.46 -14.79
CA TYR A 92 -6.07 4.35 -15.20
C TYR A 92 -6.93 5.55 -14.79
N THR A 93 -6.38 6.49 -14.01
CA THR A 93 -7.13 7.65 -13.53
C THR A 93 -7.12 8.80 -14.54
N ARG A 94 -8.30 9.34 -14.87
CA ARG A 94 -8.47 10.48 -15.79
C ARG A 94 -7.91 11.79 -15.23
N HIS A 95 -7.79 11.88 -13.90
CA HIS A 95 -7.31 13.05 -13.17
C HIS A 95 -5.79 12.98 -12.90
N ARG A 96 -4.99 13.47 -13.86
CA ARG A 96 -3.51 13.45 -13.82
C ARG A 96 -2.89 14.08 -12.58
N ILE A 97 -3.48 15.15 -12.04
CA ILE A 97 -2.96 15.87 -10.87
C ILE A 97 -3.05 15.02 -9.61
N TRP A 98 -4.18 14.35 -9.40
CA TRP A 98 -4.40 13.48 -8.24
C TRP A 98 -3.53 12.22 -8.29
N ALA A 99 -3.29 11.71 -9.50
CA ALA A 99 -2.32 10.66 -9.77
C ALA A 99 -0.88 11.08 -9.35
N ALA A 100 -0.45 12.28 -9.75
CA ALA A 100 0.85 12.82 -9.37
C ALA A 100 0.97 13.07 -7.87
N ALA A 101 -0.09 13.63 -7.25
CA ALA A 101 -0.14 13.86 -5.81
C ALA A 101 -0.03 12.55 -5.01
N ALA A 102 -0.76 11.51 -5.40
CA ALA A 102 -0.69 10.20 -4.74
C ALA A 102 0.72 9.59 -4.83
N ARG A 103 1.39 9.70 -5.98
CA ARG A 103 2.79 9.28 -6.14
C ARG A 103 3.75 10.07 -5.26
N LEU A 104 3.58 11.40 -5.21
CA LEU A 104 4.41 12.26 -4.35
C LEU A 104 4.22 11.95 -2.88
N VAL A 105 3.00 11.66 -2.42
CA VAL A 105 2.73 11.27 -1.03
C VAL A 105 3.38 9.93 -0.70
N THR A 106 3.33 8.94 -1.60
CA THR A 106 4.05 7.67 -1.38
C THR A 106 5.57 7.89 -1.30
N LEU A 107 6.11 8.78 -2.13
CA LEU A 107 7.54 9.13 -2.08
C LEU A 107 7.91 9.89 -0.81
N ALA A 108 7.05 10.81 -0.36
CA ALA A 108 7.21 11.54 0.89
C ALA A 108 7.19 10.60 2.10
N ALA A 109 6.32 9.57 2.11
CA ALA A 109 6.33 8.54 3.14
C ALA A 109 7.65 7.78 3.17
N PHE A 110 8.22 7.42 2.01
CA PHE A 110 9.57 6.82 1.95
C PHE A 110 10.67 7.74 2.46
N LEU A 111 10.59 9.04 2.16
CA LEU A 111 11.53 10.03 2.69
C LEU A 111 11.42 10.15 4.21
N ASP A 112 10.20 10.15 4.77
CA ASP A 112 9.99 10.19 6.23
C ASP A 112 10.62 8.97 6.92
N PHE A 113 10.43 7.77 6.36
CA PHE A 113 11.13 6.57 6.86
C PHE A 113 12.65 6.69 6.73
N GLY A 114 13.16 7.19 5.61
CA GLY A 114 14.60 7.40 5.41
C GLY A 114 15.19 8.35 6.44
N PHE A 115 14.51 9.47 6.73
CA PHE A 115 14.94 10.41 7.76
C PHE A 115 14.88 9.79 9.17
N ARG A 116 13.81 9.04 9.49
CA ARG A 116 13.67 8.38 10.80
C ARG A 116 14.75 7.32 11.04
N VAL A 117 15.17 6.59 10.01
CA VAL A 117 16.28 5.63 10.10
C VAL A 117 17.64 6.35 10.19
N PHE A 118 17.83 7.46 9.49
CA PHE A 118 19.11 8.19 9.48
C PHE A 118 19.36 9.02 10.74
N ILE A 119 18.30 9.49 11.39
CA ILE A 119 18.37 10.29 12.64
C ILE A 119 18.53 9.40 13.88
N LEU A 120 18.22 8.09 13.78
CA LEU A 120 18.34 7.13 14.87
C LEU A 120 19.79 6.71 15.15
#